data_AF-A0A956WLH5-F1
#
_entry.id   AF-A0A956WLH5-F1
#
_cell.length_a   1.000
_cell.length_b   1.000
_cell.length_c   1.000
_cell.angle_alpha   90.00
_cell.angle_beta   90.00
_cell.angle_gamma   90.00
#
_symmetry.space_group_name_H-M   'P 1'
#
loop_
_entity.id
_entity.type
_entity.pdbx_description
1 polymer ?
#
loop_
_entity_poly.entity_id
_entity_poly.type
_entity_poly.pdbx_seq_one_letter_code
_entity_poly.pdbx_strand_id
1 'polypeptide(L)'
;MTTRSIGARQHVAPAQVIDHRDVCWEEVRRTAYCVHQQFRYEYQDPIIDLRHRLVIIPPERHGPQRLITHDLDISAPGAEVRREIDQFGNLVIFLSVDHVARAITFTARIETEREATARPILVTRRLYESDLLRDFSRLTEPDDALRAAAAEIGPSSSGRELAVRICTRVYEHMVYREGATDVRTTAAEAFQRREGVCQDFAHVMLALCRLRG
;
A
#
# COMPACT_ATOMS: atom_id res chain seq x y z
N MET A 1 -14.82 40.71 -3.34
CA MET A 1 -13.99 39.68 -2.65
C MET A 1 -13.47 38.72 -3.69
N THR A 2 -12.16 38.57 -3.71
CA THR A 2 -11.35 38.24 -4.88
C THR A 2 -11.32 36.74 -5.16
N THR A 3 -11.87 36.37 -6.31
CA THR A 3 -11.73 35.07 -6.96
C THR A 3 -10.25 34.86 -7.30
N ARG A 4 -9.53 34.05 -6.52
CA ARG A 4 -8.17 33.63 -6.90
C ARG A 4 -8.29 32.51 -7.93
N SER A 5 -8.11 32.89 -9.19
CA SER A 5 -7.68 32.03 -10.28
C SER A 5 -6.54 31.13 -9.80
N ILE A 6 -6.80 29.83 -9.72
CA ILE A 6 -5.78 28.82 -9.42
C ILE A 6 -5.00 28.64 -10.71
N GLY A 7 -3.73 29.06 -10.68
CA GLY A 7 -2.84 29.08 -11.83
C GLY A 7 -2.77 27.74 -12.55
N ALA A 8 -2.56 27.83 -13.87
CA ALA A 8 -2.29 26.71 -14.75
C ALA A 8 -1.26 25.77 -14.09
N ARG A 9 -1.72 24.58 -13.68
CA ARG A 9 -0.85 23.53 -13.15
C ARG A 9 0.07 23.12 -14.28
N GLN A 10 1.36 23.39 -14.14
CA GLN A 10 2.37 22.84 -15.03
C GLN A 10 2.36 21.32 -14.83
N HIS A 11 1.63 20.61 -15.68
CA HIS A 11 1.86 19.20 -15.91
C HIS A 11 3.33 19.08 -16.33
N VAL A 12 4.09 18.24 -15.64
CA VAL A 12 5.38 17.80 -16.17
C VAL A 12 5.06 17.21 -17.55
N ALA A 13 5.76 17.70 -18.58
CA ALA A 13 5.60 17.19 -19.94
C ALA A 13 5.58 15.66 -19.90
N PRO A 14 4.72 14.96 -20.66
CA PRO A 14 4.58 13.52 -20.57
C PRO A 14 5.96 12.90 -20.71
N ALA A 15 6.51 12.43 -19.59
CA ALA A 15 7.80 11.79 -19.58
C ALA A 15 7.69 10.62 -20.55
N GLN A 16 8.67 10.47 -21.44
CA GLN A 16 8.71 9.32 -22.34
C GLN A 16 8.59 8.06 -21.47
N VAL A 17 7.53 7.29 -21.67
CA VAL A 17 7.35 6.03 -20.94
C VAL A 17 8.47 5.11 -21.40
N ILE A 18 9.37 4.77 -20.47
CA ILE A 18 10.51 3.88 -20.72
C ILE A 18 10.08 2.46 -20.35
N ASP A 19 10.46 1.46 -21.16
CA ASP A 19 10.34 0.07 -20.73
C ASP A 19 11.30 -0.17 -19.57
N HIS A 20 10.75 -0.44 -18.39
CA HIS A 20 11.51 -0.69 -17.17
C HIS A 20 12.50 -1.85 -17.31
N ARG A 21 12.32 -2.78 -18.25
CA ARG A 21 13.20 -3.93 -18.47
C ARG A 21 14.51 -3.56 -19.14
N ASP A 22 14.53 -2.46 -19.89
CA ASP A 22 15.71 -1.97 -20.61
C ASP A 22 16.56 -1.02 -19.76
N VAL A 23 16.15 -0.78 -18.52
CA VAL A 23 16.84 0.11 -17.58
C VAL A 23 17.89 -0.66 -16.79
N CYS A 24 19.14 -0.21 -16.83
CA CYS A 24 20.19 -0.68 -15.93
C CYS A 24 19.93 -0.14 -14.51
N TRP A 25 19.08 -0.81 -13.74
CA TRP A 25 18.63 -0.36 -12.41
C TRP A 25 19.75 -0.10 -11.41
N GLU A 26 20.89 -0.77 -11.56
CA GLU A 26 22.06 -0.61 -10.71
C GLU A 26 22.70 0.78 -10.82
N GLU A 27 22.58 1.43 -11.99
CA GLU A 27 23.15 2.75 -12.26
C GLU A 27 22.17 3.89 -11.97
N VAL A 28 20.89 3.57 -11.78
CA VAL A 28 19.84 4.56 -11.59
C VAL A 28 19.93 5.20 -10.21
N ARG A 29 20.19 6.50 -10.17
CA ARG A 29 20.23 7.28 -8.91
C ARG A 29 18.87 7.84 -8.49
N ARG A 30 18.01 8.13 -9.47
CA ARG A 30 16.71 8.77 -9.27
C ARG A 30 15.72 8.25 -10.30
N THR A 31 14.50 7.96 -9.87
CA THR A 31 13.39 7.55 -10.73
C THR A 31 12.19 8.42 -10.48
N ALA A 32 11.45 8.73 -11.53
CA ALA A 32 10.12 9.33 -11.42
C ALA A 32 9.09 8.33 -11.94
N TYR A 33 8.00 8.17 -11.20
CA TYR A 33 6.86 7.33 -11.56
C TYR A 33 5.65 8.21 -11.77
N CYS A 34 5.01 8.08 -12.93
CA CYS A 34 3.67 8.59 -13.17
C CYS A 34 2.68 7.44 -13.05
N VAL A 35 1.86 7.47 -12.01
CA VAL A 35 0.87 6.44 -11.71
C VAL A 35 -0.50 7.00 -12.08
N HIS A 36 -1.20 6.30 -12.96
CA HIS A 36 -2.60 6.55 -13.26
C HIS A 36 -3.40 5.34 -12.79
N GLN A 37 -4.32 5.56 -11.85
CA GLN A 37 -5.13 4.50 -11.26
C GLN A 37 -6.60 4.91 -11.28
N GLN A 38 -7.46 3.98 -11.69
CA GLN A 38 -8.89 4.16 -11.68
C GLN A 38 -9.56 3.04 -10.89
N PHE A 39 -10.43 3.42 -9.97
CA PHE A 39 -11.31 2.50 -9.25
C PHE A 39 -12.75 2.84 -9.63
N ARG A 40 -13.53 1.84 -10.02
CA ARG A 40 -14.94 2.01 -10.34
C ARG A 40 -15.76 0.98 -9.58
N TYR A 41 -16.69 1.46 -8.79
CA TYR A 41 -17.68 0.64 -8.09
C TYR A 41 -19.00 0.78 -8.81
N GLU A 42 -19.56 -0.34 -9.26
CA GLU A 42 -20.91 -0.41 -9.84
C GLU A 42 -21.82 -1.16 -8.88
N TYR A 43 -23.00 -0.62 -8.65
CA TYR A 43 -24.02 -1.15 -7.75
C TYR A 43 -25.23 -1.61 -8.54
N GLN A 44 -25.86 -2.69 -8.08
CA GLN A 44 -27.09 -3.21 -8.69
C GLN A 44 -28.28 -2.28 -8.42
N ASP A 45 -28.29 -1.64 -7.25
CA ASP A 45 -29.29 -0.69 -6.80
C ASP A 45 -28.64 0.63 -6.35
N PRO A 46 -29.38 1.75 -6.32
CA PRO A 46 -28.86 3.01 -5.81
C PRO A 46 -28.38 2.90 -4.37
N ILE A 47 -27.22 3.51 -4.08
CA ILE A 47 -26.68 3.61 -2.73
C ILE A 47 -27.04 4.97 -2.14
N ILE A 48 -27.56 4.96 -0.92
CA ILE A 48 -27.84 6.15 -0.11
C ILE A 48 -26.76 6.27 0.97
N ASP A 49 -26.29 7.48 1.23
CA ASP A 49 -25.29 7.80 2.26
C ASP A 49 -24.01 6.94 2.15
N LEU A 50 -23.40 6.93 0.96
CA LEU A 50 -22.13 6.24 0.75
C LEU A 50 -21.03 6.92 1.56
N ARG A 51 -20.43 6.18 2.50
CA ARG A 51 -19.19 6.53 3.20
C ARG A 51 -18.03 5.74 2.63
N HIS A 52 -17.02 6.41 2.12
CA HIS A 52 -15.84 5.77 1.55
C HIS A 52 -14.56 6.26 2.23
N ARG A 53 -13.60 5.36 2.43
CA ARG A 53 -12.25 5.66 2.93
C ARG A 53 -11.22 5.28 1.86
N LEU A 54 -10.40 6.24 1.43
CA LEU A 54 -9.35 6.03 0.44
C LEU A 54 -7.98 6.31 1.07
N VAL A 55 -7.03 5.41 0.80
CA VAL A 55 -5.61 5.58 1.17
C VAL A 55 -4.78 5.23 -0.06
N ILE A 56 -4.86 6.11 -1.07
CA ILE A 56 -4.34 5.86 -2.42
C ILE A 56 -3.28 6.89 -2.83
N ILE A 57 -3.18 8.01 -2.11
CA ILE A 57 -2.17 9.03 -2.34
C ILE A 57 -1.05 8.79 -1.31
N PRO A 58 0.21 8.57 -1.75
CA PRO A 58 1.32 8.39 -0.83
C PRO A 58 1.58 9.69 -0.04
N PRO A 59 2.23 9.62 1.13
CA PRO A 59 2.62 10.83 1.87
C PRO A 59 3.60 11.70 1.08
N GLU A 60 3.70 12.97 1.46
CA GLU A 60 4.61 13.94 0.82
C GLU A 60 6.06 13.43 0.76
N ARG A 61 6.49 12.74 1.81
CA ARG A 61 7.78 12.07 1.87
C ARG A 61 7.66 10.73 2.61
N HIS A 62 8.18 9.68 1.98
CA HIS A 62 8.39 8.37 2.59
C HIS A 62 9.81 7.91 2.25
N GLY A 63 10.77 8.29 3.10
CA GLY A 63 12.20 7.96 2.93
C GLY A 63 12.77 8.51 1.63
N PRO A 64 13.28 7.64 0.72
CA PRO A 64 13.75 8.09 -0.59
C PRO A 64 12.65 8.64 -1.49
N GLN A 65 11.39 8.30 -1.20
CA GLN A 65 10.27 8.68 -2.03
C GLN A 65 9.73 10.04 -1.64
N ARG A 66 9.50 10.90 -2.64
CA ARG A 66 8.82 12.18 -2.53
C ARG A 66 7.62 12.21 -3.48
N LEU A 67 6.48 12.66 -2.97
CA LEU A 67 5.34 13.00 -3.82
C LEU A 67 5.63 14.34 -4.51
N ILE A 68 5.56 14.37 -5.84
CA ILE A 68 5.78 15.58 -6.64
C ILE A 68 4.46 16.30 -6.84
N THR A 69 3.46 15.58 -7.35
CA THR A 69 2.10 16.09 -7.52
C THR A 69 1.11 14.94 -7.46
N HIS A 70 -0.14 15.25 -7.16
CA HIS A 70 -1.24 14.34 -7.33
C HIS A 70 -2.52 15.09 -7.70
N ASP A 71 -3.42 14.38 -8.36
CA ASP A 71 -4.78 14.81 -8.63
C ASP A 71 -5.72 13.62 -8.42
N LEU A 72 -6.90 13.89 -7.85
CA LEU A 72 -7.94 12.90 -7.62
C LEU A 72 -9.26 13.46 -8.12
N ASP A 73 -9.74 12.88 -9.21
CA ASP A 73 -11.07 13.13 -9.74
C ASP A 73 -12.06 12.09 -9.18
N ILE A 74 -13.22 12.56 -8.74
CA ILE A 74 -14.27 11.73 -8.16
C ILE A 74 -15.55 12.01 -8.96
N SER A 75 -16.18 10.97 -9.50
CA SER A 75 -17.41 11.09 -10.28
C SER A 75 -18.66 11.35 -9.41
N ALA A 76 -18.53 12.22 -8.42
CA ALA A 76 -19.57 12.65 -7.50
C ALA A 76 -19.33 14.13 -7.13
N PRO A 77 -19.74 15.09 -7.98
CA PRO A 77 -19.45 16.51 -7.79
C PRO A 77 -19.98 17.12 -6.49
N GLY A 78 -21.03 16.53 -5.90
CA GLY A 78 -21.61 16.95 -4.63
C GLY A 78 -21.04 16.24 -3.41
N ALA A 79 -19.98 15.45 -3.55
CA ALA A 79 -19.43 14.69 -2.45
C ALA A 79 -18.73 15.57 -1.42
N GLU A 80 -18.98 15.32 -0.14
CA GLU A 80 -18.21 15.91 0.94
C GLU A 80 -16.89 15.15 1.10
N VAL A 81 -15.77 15.88 1.04
CA VAL A 81 -14.42 15.30 1.13
C VAL A 81 -13.72 15.83 2.37
N ARG A 82 -13.33 14.93 3.28
CA ARG A 82 -12.47 15.22 4.42
C ARG A 82 -11.13 14.52 4.26
N ARG A 83 -10.04 15.16 4.65
CA ARG A 83 -8.68 14.63 4.53
C ARG A 83 -7.98 14.69 5.87
N GLU A 84 -7.31 13.59 6.23
CA GLU A 84 -6.55 13.49 7.47
C GLU A 84 -5.25 12.73 7.25
N ILE A 85 -4.26 13.00 8.09
CA ILE A 85 -3.04 12.21 8.16
C ILE A 85 -3.21 11.22 9.32
N ASP A 86 -3.13 9.92 9.02
CA ASP A 86 -3.20 8.89 10.07
C ASP A 86 -1.89 8.79 10.87
N GLN A 87 -1.90 7.96 11.91
CA GLN A 87 -0.73 7.76 12.78
C GLN A 87 0.49 7.16 12.06
N PHE A 88 0.31 6.56 10.88
CA PHE A 88 1.38 6.02 10.04
C PHE A 88 1.90 7.06 9.05
N GLY A 89 1.29 8.25 9.01
CA GLY A 89 1.63 9.32 8.09
C GLY A 89 0.89 9.25 6.75
N ASN A 90 -0.05 8.32 6.57
CA ASN A 90 -0.78 8.20 5.30
C ASN A 90 -1.83 9.30 5.17
N LEU A 91 -2.00 9.83 3.95
CA LEU A 91 -3.14 10.67 3.62
C LEU A 91 -4.39 9.80 3.45
N VAL A 92 -5.32 9.93 4.39
CA VAL A 92 -6.62 9.28 4.38
C VAL A 92 -7.66 10.27 3.89
N ILE A 93 -8.37 9.90 2.83
CA ILE A 93 -9.45 10.70 2.24
C ILE A 93 -10.77 10.01 2.57
N PHE A 94 -11.61 10.70 3.34
CA PHE A 94 -12.97 10.28 3.64
C PHE A 94 -13.93 10.99 2.70
N LEU A 95 -14.78 10.22 2.04
CA LEU A 95 -15.83 10.69 1.15
C LEU A 95 -17.19 10.40 1.77
N SER A 96 -18.10 11.36 1.64
CA SER A 96 -19.53 11.16 1.90
C SER A 96 -20.34 11.59 0.69
N VAL A 97 -21.21 10.71 0.21
CA VAL A 97 -22.09 10.98 -0.94
C VAL A 97 -23.50 10.58 -0.58
N ASP A 98 -24.42 11.55 -0.59
CA ASP A 98 -25.81 11.30 -0.20
C ASP A 98 -26.50 10.26 -1.07
N HIS A 99 -26.19 10.23 -2.36
CA HIS A 99 -26.82 9.33 -3.31
C HIS A 99 -25.87 8.97 -4.48
N VAL A 100 -25.70 7.68 -4.74
CA VAL A 100 -25.01 7.13 -5.92
C VAL A 100 -25.99 6.27 -6.71
N ALA A 101 -26.38 6.74 -7.88
CA ALA A 101 -27.44 6.09 -8.67
C ALA A 101 -27.06 4.72 -9.22
N ARG A 102 -25.81 4.54 -9.65
CA ARG A 102 -25.34 3.29 -10.28
C ARG A 102 -23.86 3.03 -10.06
N ALA A 103 -23.03 4.06 -10.20
CA ALA A 103 -21.59 3.88 -10.09
C ALA A 103 -20.91 5.13 -9.55
N ILE A 104 -19.77 4.91 -8.91
CA ILE A 104 -18.82 5.94 -8.52
C ILE A 104 -17.42 5.54 -8.99
N THR A 105 -16.74 6.48 -9.62
CA THR A 105 -15.39 6.32 -10.15
C THR A 105 -14.44 7.27 -9.43
N PHE A 106 -13.27 6.76 -9.07
CA PHE A 106 -12.14 7.50 -8.53
C PHE A 106 -10.98 7.39 -9.51
N THR A 107 -10.50 8.52 -10.01
CA THR A 107 -9.37 8.54 -10.96
C THR A 107 -8.22 9.34 -10.33
N ALA A 108 -7.16 8.65 -9.95
CA ALA A 108 -5.96 9.23 -9.36
C ALA A 108 -4.84 9.34 -10.40
N ARG A 109 -4.20 10.50 -10.45
CA ARG A 109 -2.91 10.71 -11.13
C ARG A 109 -1.89 11.12 -10.09
N ILE A 110 -0.80 10.38 -9.98
CA ILE A 110 0.19 10.57 -8.94
C ILE A 110 1.57 10.56 -9.57
N GLU A 111 2.34 11.59 -9.33
CA GLU A 111 3.75 11.65 -9.70
C GLU A 111 4.59 11.55 -8.44
N THR A 112 5.42 10.51 -8.38
CA THR A 112 6.38 10.34 -7.29
C THR A 112 7.78 10.25 -7.84
N GLU A 113 8.73 10.54 -6.98
CA GLU A 113 10.13 10.43 -7.29
C GLU A 113 10.83 9.68 -6.18
N ARG A 114 11.77 8.81 -6.55
CA ARG A 114 12.51 7.98 -5.62
C ARG A 114 14.01 8.05 -5.89
N GLU A 115 14.77 8.33 -4.85
CA GLU A 115 16.24 8.23 -4.86
C GLU A 115 16.69 6.80 -4.49
N ALA A 116 17.62 6.22 -5.23
CA ALA A 116 18.03 4.83 -5.03
C ALA A 116 18.88 4.62 -3.76
N THR A 117 19.62 5.65 -3.33
CA THR A 117 20.66 5.57 -2.30
C THR A 117 20.17 5.81 -0.87
N ALA A 118 18.86 5.98 -0.64
CA ALA A 118 18.39 6.25 0.71
C ALA A 118 18.40 4.99 1.59
N ARG A 119 18.70 5.22 2.88
CA ARG A 119 18.60 4.20 3.92
C ARG A 119 17.15 3.79 4.14
N PRO A 120 16.89 2.56 4.65
CA PRO A 120 15.56 2.16 5.07
C PRO A 120 14.97 3.19 6.03
N ILE A 121 13.68 3.48 5.87
CA ILE A 121 12.95 4.30 6.83
C ILE A 121 12.75 3.44 8.05
N LEU A 122 13.26 3.90 9.19
CA LEU A 122 12.85 3.34 10.46
C LEU A 122 11.52 3.98 10.83
N VAL A 123 10.56 3.14 11.22
CA VAL A 123 9.30 3.62 11.80
C VAL A 123 9.60 4.53 12.99
N THR A 124 8.72 5.50 13.26
CA THR A 124 8.90 6.37 14.42
C THR A 124 8.95 5.53 15.69
N ARG A 125 9.70 5.99 16.70
CA ARG A 125 9.79 5.31 18.00
C ARG A 125 8.40 5.03 18.58
N ARG A 126 7.49 5.99 18.46
CA ARG A 126 6.09 5.85 18.89
C ARG A 126 5.38 4.67 18.22
N LEU A 127 5.53 4.49 16.91
CA LEU A 127 4.94 3.36 16.20
C LEU A 127 5.64 2.04 16.56
N TYR A 128 6.97 2.06 16.69
CA TYR A 128 7.76 0.90 17.11
C TYR A 128 7.39 0.37 18.51
N GLU A 129 7.06 1.28 19.42
CA GLU A 129 6.61 0.99 20.78
C GLU A 129 5.10 0.74 20.86
N SER A 130 4.35 0.91 19.77
CA SER A 130 2.92 0.65 19.74
C SER A 130 2.61 -0.83 19.52
N ASP A 131 1.50 -1.27 20.11
CA ASP A 131 0.98 -2.64 19.95
C ASP A 131 0.60 -2.94 18.49
N LEU A 132 0.34 -1.92 17.66
CA LEU A 132 -0.05 -2.08 16.26
C LEU A 132 0.98 -2.84 15.41
N LEU A 133 2.26 -2.72 15.73
CA LEU A 133 3.33 -3.43 15.02
C LEU A 133 3.63 -4.79 15.65
N ARG A 134 3.32 -4.99 16.93
CA ARG A 134 3.69 -6.18 17.71
C ARG A 134 2.56 -7.21 17.77
N ASP A 135 1.33 -6.76 17.85
CA ASP A 135 0.17 -7.62 18.02
C ASP A 135 -0.25 -8.29 16.72
N PHE A 136 -0.74 -9.52 16.87
CA PHE A 136 -1.38 -10.23 15.80
C PHE A 136 -2.83 -9.74 15.65
N SER A 137 -3.20 -9.33 14.45
CA SER A 137 -4.61 -9.24 14.08
C SER A 137 -5.11 -10.62 13.65
N ARG A 138 -6.44 -10.80 13.57
CA ARG A 138 -7.08 -12.02 13.02
C ARG A 138 -6.45 -12.49 11.72
N LEU A 139 -6.08 -11.57 10.82
CA LEU A 139 -5.52 -11.91 9.49
C LEU A 139 -4.06 -12.36 9.54
N THR A 140 -3.37 -12.14 10.66
CA THR A 140 -1.95 -12.42 10.84
C THR A 140 -1.67 -13.34 12.02
N GLU A 141 -2.72 -13.86 12.66
CA GLU A 141 -2.61 -14.74 13.80
C GLU A 141 -1.93 -16.06 13.39
N PRO A 142 -0.82 -16.44 14.05
CA PRO A 142 -0.05 -17.61 13.65
C PRO A 142 -0.59 -18.88 14.31
N ASP A 143 -0.72 -19.92 13.49
CA ASP A 143 -0.93 -21.29 13.94
C ASP A 143 0.41 -21.98 14.26
N ASP A 144 0.35 -23.26 14.60
CA ASP A 144 1.54 -24.05 14.93
C ASP A 144 2.49 -24.20 13.74
N ALA A 145 1.97 -24.24 12.51
CA ALA A 145 2.79 -24.34 11.30
C ALA A 145 3.63 -23.07 11.08
N LEU A 146 3.03 -21.88 11.24
CA LEU A 146 3.75 -20.62 11.17
C LEU A 146 4.76 -20.45 12.31
N ARG A 147 4.41 -20.90 13.53
CA ARG A 147 5.35 -20.89 14.67
C ARG A 147 6.56 -21.79 14.42
N ALA A 148 6.34 -22.99 13.90
CA ALA A 148 7.40 -23.91 13.51
C ALA A 148 8.27 -23.29 12.40
N ALA A 149 7.65 -22.74 11.35
CA ALA A 149 8.37 -22.08 10.26
C ALA A 149 9.21 -20.89 10.75
N ALA A 150 8.71 -20.08 11.69
CA ALA A 150 9.47 -18.99 12.28
C ALA A 150 10.69 -19.49 13.06
N ALA A 151 10.56 -20.59 13.80
CA ALA A 151 11.64 -21.19 14.59
C ALA A 151 12.77 -21.78 13.73
N GLU A 152 12.46 -22.23 12.51
CA GLU A 152 13.46 -22.73 11.54
C GLU A 152 14.32 -21.61 10.93
N ILE A 153 13.84 -20.37 10.95
CA ILE A 153 14.60 -19.25 10.39
C ILE A 153 15.81 -19.01 11.30
N GLY A 154 17.02 -19.00 10.74
CA GLY A 154 18.24 -18.83 11.53
C GLY A 154 18.35 -17.47 12.25
N PRO A 155 19.39 -17.28 13.08
CA PRO A 155 19.76 -15.97 13.59
C PRO A 155 20.16 -15.03 12.44
N SER A 156 20.16 -13.72 12.69
CA SER A 156 20.54 -12.70 11.71
C SER A 156 21.28 -11.57 12.40
N SER A 157 22.19 -10.92 11.67
CA SER A 157 23.00 -9.82 12.19
C SER A 157 22.26 -8.47 12.25
N SER A 158 21.13 -8.38 11.54
CA SER A 158 20.28 -7.19 11.52
C SER A 158 18.82 -7.54 11.21
N GLY A 159 17.89 -6.66 11.60
CA GLY A 159 16.47 -6.81 11.27
C GLY A 159 16.19 -6.78 9.75
N ARG A 160 17.01 -6.05 8.97
CA ARG A 160 16.92 -6.08 7.50
C ARG A 160 17.27 -7.46 6.94
N GLU A 161 18.37 -8.04 7.41
CA GLU A 161 18.77 -9.40 6.98
C GLU A 161 17.69 -10.42 7.34
N LEU A 162 17.14 -10.34 8.54
CA LEU A 162 16.04 -11.19 8.99
C LEU A 162 14.79 -11.03 8.11
N ALA A 163 14.37 -9.80 7.83
CA ALA A 163 13.22 -9.53 6.96
C ALA A 163 13.43 -10.06 5.53
N VAL A 164 14.65 -9.96 4.98
CA VAL A 164 14.98 -10.54 3.68
C VAL A 164 14.87 -12.07 3.73
N ARG A 165 15.41 -12.73 4.76
CA ARG A 165 15.29 -14.19 4.93
C ARG A 165 13.84 -14.64 5.05
N ILE A 166 13.02 -13.93 5.82
CA ILE A 166 11.58 -14.20 5.94
C ILE A 166 10.91 -14.05 4.57
N CYS A 167 11.18 -12.95 3.87
CA CYS A 167 10.61 -12.70 2.53
C CYS A 167 10.96 -13.82 1.55
N THR A 168 12.22 -14.24 1.50
CA THR A 168 12.67 -15.37 0.67
C THR A 168 11.97 -16.66 1.06
N ARG A 169 11.86 -16.98 2.36
CA ARG A 169 11.19 -18.19 2.85
C ARG A 169 9.71 -18.23 2.42
N VAL A 170 9.00 -17.10 2.52
CA VAL A 170 7.60 -17.00 2.07
C VAL A 170 7.50 -17.15 0.56
N TYR A 171 8.38 -16.49 -0.20
CA TYR A 171 8.44 -16.59 -1.66
C TYR A 171 8.69 -18.03 -2.15
N GLU A 172 9.58 -18.76 -1.48
CA GLU A 172 9.88 -20.15 -1.83
C GLU A 172 8.76 -21.12 -1.41
N HIS A 173 8.00 -20.79 -0.36
CA HIS A 173 6.95 -21.66 0.18
C HIS A 173 5.60 -21.48 -0.52
N MET A 174 5.32 -20.29 -1.07
CA MET A 174 4.01 -19.92 -1.62
C MET A 174 4.07 -19.58 -3.11
N VAL A 175 3.01 -19.93 -3.83
CA VAL A 175 2.83 -19.59 -5.25
C VAL A 175 1.78 -18.49 -5.39
N TYR A 176 2.06 -17.49 -6.23
CA TYR A 176 1.07 -16.46 -6.54
C TYR A 176 -0.06 -17.04 -7.41
N ARG A 177 -1.30 -16.97 -6.93
CA ARG A 177 -2.49 -17.44 -7.67
C ARG A 177 -3.68 -16.53 -7.44
N GLU A 178 -4.12 -15.86 -8.50
CA GLU A 178 -5.35 -15.06 -8.48
C GLU A 178 -6.59 -15.92 -8.25
N GLY A 179 -7.55 -15.41 -7.47
CA GLY A 179 -8.80 -16.12 -7.17
C GLY A 179 -8.68 -17.27 -6.17
N ALA A 180 -7.48 -17.55 -5.62
CA ALA A 180 -7.27 -18.61 -4.64
C ALA A 180 -7.78 -18.25 -3.23
N THR A 181 -7.90 -16.96 -2.93
CA THR A 181 -8.16 -16.40 -1.60
C THR A 181 -9.12 -15.22 -1.68
N ASP A 182 -9.62 -14.81 -0.52
CA ASP A 182 -10.48 -13.65 -0.35
C ASP A 182 -9.95 -12.69 0.72
N VAL A 183 -10.62 -11.55 0.90
CA VAL A 183 -10.23 -10.50 1.87
C VAL A 183 -10.24 -10.97 3.34
N ARG A 184 -10.82 -12.14 3.64
CA ARG A 184 -10.91 -12.69 4.99
C ARG A 184 -9.86 -13.76 5.27
N THR A 185 -9.19 -14.26 4.25
CA THR A 185 -8.18 -15.33 4.32
C THR A 185 -7.02 -14.90 5.23
N THR A 186 -6.70 -15.75 6.18
CA THR A 186 -5.67 -15.52 7.21
C THR A 186 -4.28 -15.96 6.74
N ALA A 187 -3.24 -15.46 7.40
CA ALA A 187 -1.86 -15.91 7.20
C ALA A 187 -1.73 -17.44 7.35
N ALA A 188 -2.33 -18.03 8.38
CA ALA A 188 -2.29 -19.47 8.62
C ALA A 188 -2.91 -20.27 7.47
N GLU A 189 -4.11 -19.88 7.02
CA GLU A 189 -4.79 -20.52 5.89
C GLU A 189 -3.98 -20.43 4.60
N ALA A 190 -3.46 -19.24 4.27
CA ALA A 190 -2.66 -19.05 3.07
C ALA A 190 -1.34 -19.83 3.13
N PHE A 191 -0.67 -19.85 4.29
CA PHE A 191 0.56 -20.61 4.50
C PHE A 191 0.35 -22.11 4.36
N GLN A 192 -0.79 -22.63 4.84
CA GLN A 192 -1.17 -24.03 4.68
C GLN A 192 -1.50 -24.38 3.22
N ARG A 193 -2.23 -23.51 2.51
CA ARG A 193 -2.56 -23.68 1.09
C ARG A 193 -1.36 -23.55 0.16
N ARG A 194 -0.30 -22.85 0.59
CA ARG A 194 0.89 -22.54 -0.21
C ARG A 194 0.59 -21.72 -1.46
N GLU A 195 -0.50 -20.97 -1.45
CA GLU A 195 -0.87 -20.09 -2.53
C GLU A 195 -1.70 -18.92 -2.03
N GLY A 196 -1.65 -17.81 -2.77
CA GLY A 196 -2.40 -16.61 -2.47
C GLY A 196 -2.03 -15.44 -3.36
N VAL A 197 -2.51 -14.26 -3.00
CA VAL A 197 -2.22 -12.99 -3.67
C VAL A 197 -1.35 -12.09 -2.77
N CYS A 198 -1.04 -10.88 -3.22
CA CYS A 198 -0.14 -9.96 -2.51
C CYS A 198 -0.51 -9.73 -1.04
N GLN A 199 -1.82 -9.71 -0.71
CA GLN A 199 -2.31 -9.61 0.66
C GLN A 199 -1.84 -10.78 1.54
N ASP A 200 -1.94 -12.01 1.03
CA ASP A 200 -1.65 -13.22 1.79
C ASP A 200 -0.16 -13.34 2.08
N PHE A 201 0.68 -13.06 1.07
CA PHE A 201 2.14 -13.00 1.24
C PHE A 201 2.52 -11.96 2.30
N ALA A 202 1.89 -10.78 2.27
CA ALA A 202 2.13 -9.76 3.28
C ALA A 202 1.70 -10.20 4.69
N HIS A 203 0.53 -10.83 4.83
CA HIS A 203 0.06 -11.32 6.12
C HIS A 203 0.96 -12.41 6.71
N VAL A 204 1.40 -13.37 5.89
CA VAL A 204 2.35 -14.41 6.30
C VAL A 204 3.68 -13.80 6.72
N MET A 205 4.23 -12.89 5.91
CA MET A 205 5.47 -12.19 6.24
C MET A 205 5.35 -11.42 7.57
N LEU A 206 4.25 -10.69 7.79
CA LEU A 206 3.99 -9.97 9.04
C LEU A 206 3.91 -10.90 10.25
N ALA A 207 3.24 -12.05 10.11
CA ALA A 207 3.14 -13.05 11.17
C ALA A 207 4.54 -13.58 11.56
N LEU A 208 5.35 -13.93 10.56
CA LEU A 208 6.72 -14.43 10.79
C LEU A 208 7.64 -13.36 11.38
N CYS A 209 7.55 -12.10 10.92
CA CYS A 209 8.31 -10.99 11.50
C CYS A 209 7.96 -10.82 12.99
N ARG A 210 6.67 -10.78 13.35
CA ARG A 210 6.24 -10.62 14.75
C ARG A 210 6.66 -11.78 15.64
N LEU A 211 6.64 -13.01 15.13
CA LEU A 211 7.17 -14.18 15.86
C LEU A 211 8.68 -14.10 16.11
N ARG A 212 9.41 -13.31 15.31
CA ARG A 212 10.87 -13.20 15.38
C ARG A 212 11.41 -11.93 16.04
N GLY A 213 10.54 -10.99 16.36
CA GLY A 213 10.89 -9.70 16.97
C GLY A 213 11.62 -8.78 16.01
#